data_AF-A0A328SN77-F1
#
_entry.id   AF-A0A328SN77-F1
#
_cell.length_a   1.000
_cell.length_b   1.000
_cell.length_c   1.000
_cell.angle_alpha   90.00
_cell.angle_beta   90.00
_cell.angle_gamma   90.00
#
_symmetry.space_group_name_H-M   'P 1'
#
loop_
_entity.id
_entity.type
_entity.pdbx_description
1 polymer ?
#
loop_
_entity_poly.entity_id
_entity_poly.type
_entity_poly.pdbx_seq_one_letter_code
_entity_poly.pdbx_strand_id
1 'polypeptide(L)'
;MELLLTFMIFIMIVSSVVSIAYSQLDSIDETHTRRQAKEQTLHVSHIMNEVYFMGNSYSRKYQLPENINDESYVMEINSTGVYVNSHYQLTKDEYIPKNISHNGKKSKNIFLTPGNTYTFTNKNGEICIYG
;
A
#
# COMPACT_ATOMS: atom_id res chain seq x y z
N MET A 1 52.15 -20.50 -9.94
CA MET A 1 51.30 -20.76 -8.76
C MET A 1 50.88 -19.44 -8.12
N GLU A 2 51.81 -18.57 -7.72
CA GLU A 2 51.49 -17.28 -7.07
C GLU A 2 50.54 -16.39 -7.87
N LEU A 3 50.80 -16.17 -9.17
CA LEU A 3 49.91 -15.36 -10.04
C LEU A 3 48.48 -15.90 -10.07
N LEU A 4 48.31 -17.22 -10.08
CA LEU A 4 47.01 -17.88 -10.15
C LEU A 4 46.26 -17.72 -8.82
N LEU A 5 46.98 -17.84 -7.70
CA LEU A 5 46.44 -17.58 -6.36
C LEU A 5 46.00 -16.12 -6.20
N THR A 6 46.82 -15.17 -6.66
CA THR A 6 46.49 -13.73 -6.64
C THR A 6 45.24 -13.44 -7.47
N PHE A 7 45.11 -14.05 -8.65
CA PHE A 7 43.91 -13.89 -9.48
C PHE A 7 42.65 -14.47 -8.81
N MET A 8 42.76 -15.63 -8.15
CA MET A 8 41.62 -16.22 -7.43
C MET A 8 41.16 -15.32 -6.27
N ILE A 9 42.12 -14.78 -5.50
CA ILE A 9 41.81 -13.83 -4.42
C ILE A 9 41.16 -12.56 -4.99
N PHE A 10 41.69 -12.04 -6.09
CA PHE A 10 41.12 -10.87 -6.76
C PHE A 10 39.68 -11.10 -7.22
N ILE A 11 39.39 -12.24 -7.86
CA ILE A 11 38.03 -12.62 -8.29
C ILE A 11 37.09 -12.74 -7.08
N MET A 12 37.56 -13.33 -5.97
CA MET A 12 36.77 -13.47 -4.76
C MET A 12 36.40 -12.10 -4.16
N ILE A 13 37.37 -11.18 -4.10
CA ILE A 13 37.14 -9.81 -3.61
C ILE A 13 36.15 -9.07 -4.51
N VAL A 14 36.35 -9.09 -5.84
CA VAL A 14 35.45 -8.42 -6.80
C VAL A 14 34.03 -8.98 -6.71
N SER A 15 33.89 -10.31 -6.65
CA SER A 15 32.59 -10.97 -6.48
C SER A 15 31.89 -10.55 -5.18
N SER A 16 32.66 -10.38 -4.10
CA SER A 16 32.13 -9.97 -2.80
C SER A 16 31.63 -8.53 -2.83
N VAL A 17 32.39 -7.61 -3.45
CA VAL A 17 31.98 -6.21 -3.63
C VAL A 17 30.71 -6.12 -4.48
N VAL A 18 30.64 -6.88 -5.56
CA VAL A 18 29.45 -6.94 -6.43
C VAL A 18 28.23 -7.46 -5.66
N SER A 19 28.39 -8.51 -4.85
CA SER A 19 27.31 -9.06 -4.02
C SER A 19 26.77 -8.04 -3.00
N ILE A 20 27.67 -7.28 -2.35
CA ILE A 20 27.27 -6.21 -1.42
C ILE A 20 26.53 -5.08 -2.15
N ALA A 21 26.98 -4.71 -3.35
CA ALA A 21 26.29 -3.69 -4.14
C ALA A 21 24.86 -4.12 -4.51
N TYR A 22 24.68 -5.37 -4.92
CA TYR A 22 23.35 -5.91 -5.22
C TYR A 22 22.43 -5.92 -4.00
N SER A 23 22.89 -6.37 -2.84
CA SER A 23 22.05 -6.39 -1.64
C SER A 23 21.61 -5.00 -1.17
N GLN A 24 22.45 -3.98 -1.39
CA GLN A 24 22.08 -2.59 -1.12
C GLN A 24 21.01 -2.07 -2.09
N LEU A 25 21.12 -2.42 -3.38
CA LEU A 25 20.09 -2.07 -4.37
C LEU A 25 18.75 -2.71 -4.02
N ASP A 26 18.74 -4.02 -3.73
CA ASP A 26 17.52 -4.74 -3.32
C ASP A 26 16.87 -4.09 -2.07
N SER A 27 17.69 -3.68 -1.10
CA SER A 27 17.21 -3.01 0.13
C SER A 27 16.59 -1.63 -0.14
N ILE A 28 17.12 -0.88 -1.11
CA ILE A 28 16.57 0.42 -1.52
C ILE A 28 15.22 0.22 -2.21
N ASP A 29 15.13 -0.77 -3.10
CA ASP A 29 13.89 -1.09 -3.81
C ASP A 29 12.80 -1.56 -2.84
N GLU A 30 13.14 -2.42 -1.87
CA GLU A 30 12.24 -2.80 -0.78
C GLU A 30 11.77 -1.60 0.07
N THR A 31 12.62 -0.61 0.30
CA THR A 31 12.28 0.57 1.10
C THR A 31 11.33 1.50 0.33
N HIS A 32 11.62 1.72 -0.95
CA HIS A 32 10.78 2.53 -1.82
C HIS A 32 9.40 1.89 -1.98
N THR A 33 9.36 0.57 -2.15
CA THR A 33 8.12 -0.17 -2.31
C THR A 33 7.22 -0.08 -1.09
N ARG A 34 7.79 -0.23 0.12
CA ARG A 34 7.05 -0.06 1.38
C ARG A 34 6.45 1.33 1.52
N ARG A 35 7.17 2.35 1.04
CA ARG A 35 6.72 3.73 1.08
C ARG A 35 5.48 3.94 0.22
N GLN A 36 5.45 3.47 -1.03
CA GLN A 36 4.27 3.66 -1.89
C GLN A 36 3.04 2.93 -1.34
N ALA A 37 3.18 1.69 -0.87
CA ALA A 37 2.08 0.96 -0.25
C ALA A 37 1.54 1.67 1.00
N LYS A 38 2.43 2.27 1.79
CA LYS A 38 2.07 3.08 2.96
C LYS A 38 1.40 4.40 2.59
N GLU A 39 1.86 5.06 1.54
CA GLU A 39 1.22 6.28 1.02
C GLU A 39 -0.22 5.99 0.57
N GLN A 40 -0.49 4.84 -0.03
CA GLN A 40 -1.85 4.46 -0.44
C GLN A 40 -2.79 4.18 0.75
N THR A 41 -2.33 3.46 1.78
CA THR A 41 -3.14 3.25 3.00
C THR A 41 -3.43 4.57 3.71
N LEU A 42 -2.43 5.46 3.79
CA LEU A 42 -2.56 6.79 4.39
C LEU A 42 -3.53 7.67 3.61
N HIS A 43 -3.47 7.65 2.28
CA HIS A 43 -4.33 8.48 1.45
C HIS A 43 -5.80 8.07 1.59
N VAL A 44 -6.09 6.77 1.55
CA VAL A 44 -7.47 6.27 1.70
C VAL A 44 -7.98 6.48 3.12
N SER A 45 -7.17 6.25 4.16
CA SER A 45 -7.58 6.56 5.53
C SER A 45 -7.85 8.05 5.74
N HIS A 46 -7.05 8.92 5.11
CA HIS A 46 -7.26 10.37 5.11
C HIS A 46 -8.58 10.74 4.41
N ILE A 47 -8.88 10.16 3.25
CA ILE A 47 -10.17 10.37 2.56
C ILE A 47 -11.34 9.96 3.45
N MET A 48 -11.26 8.80 4.11
CA MET A 48 -12.32 8.34 5.03
C MET A 48 -12.52 9.32 6.20
N ASN A 49 -11.43 9.82 6.78
CA ASN A 49 -11.47 10.79 7.87
C ASN A 49 -12.01 12.14 7.41
N GLU A 50 -11.56 12.65 6.28
CA GLU A 50 -12.03 13.90 5.71
C GLU A 50 -13.54 13.84 5.44
N VAL A 51 -13.99 12.78 4.76
CA VAL A 51 -15.42 12.59 4.45
C VAL A 51 -16.25 12.50 5.73
N TYR A 52 -15.70 11.87 6.76
CA TYR A 52 -16.33 11.82 8.08
C TYR A 52 -16.46 13.20 8.73
N PHE A 53 -15.38 13.98 8.74
CA PHE A 53 -15.34 15.29 9.39
C PHE A 53 -16.12 16.38 8.65
N MET A 54 -16.18 16.33 7.32
CA MET A 54 -16.99 17.26 6.51
C MET A 54 -18.49 17.08 6.72
N GLY A 55 -18.90 15.95 7.32
CA GLY A 55 -20.27 15.73 7.75
C GLY A 55 -21.17 15.15 6.67
N ASN A 56 -22.46 15.09 7.00
CA ASN A 56 -23.44 14.32 6.24
C ASN A 56 -23.58 14.83 4.79
N SER A 57 -23.78 13.88 3.86
CA SER A 57 -23.89 14.10 2.41
C SER A 57 -22.62 14.58 1.70
N TYR A 58 -21.52 14.84 2.42
CA TYR A 58 -20.23 15.06 1.76
C TYR A 58 -19.75 13.77 1.11
N SER A 59 -19.19 13.90 -0.09
CA SER A 59 -18.66 12.77 -0.84
C SER A 59 -17.38 13.13 -1.55
N ARG A 60 -16.44 12.19 -1.60
CA ARG A 60 -15.18 12.31 -2.36
C ARG A 60 -15.00 11.09 -3.24
N LYS A 61 -14.62 11.33 -4.49
CA LYS A 61 -14.23 10.27 -5.44
C LYS A 61 -12.73 10.06 -5.36
N TYR A 62 -12.31 8.80 -5.45
CA TYR A 62 -10.91 8.44 -5.54
C TYR A 62 -10.75 7.26 -6.48
N GLN A 63 -9.85 7.40 -7.45
CA GLN A 63 -9.45 6.31 -8.31
C GLN A 63 -8.26 5.62 -7.67
N LEU A 64 -8.40 4.32 -7.43
CA LEU A 64 -7.27 3.51 -7.00
C LEU A 64 -6.28 3.37 -8.16
N PRO A 65 -4.96 3.47 -7.90
CA PRO A 65 -3.98 3.17 -8.92
C PRO A 65 -4.14 1.72 -9.40
N GLU A 66 -3.76 1.43 -10.64
CA GLU A 66 -3.80 0.06 -11.16
C GLU A 66 -2.77 -0.83 -10.46
N ASN A 67 -1.64 -0.24 -10.09
CA ASN A 67 -0.52 -0.91 -9.47
C ASN A 67 0.09 -0.06 -8.35
N ILE A 68 0.74 -0.72 -7.40
CA ILE A 68 1.62 -0.09 -6.41
C ILE A 68 3.00 -0.68 -6.67
N ASN A 69 3.99 0.16 -6.97
CA ASN A 69 5.32 -0.27 -7.41
C ASN A 69 5.31 -1.25 -8.60
N ASP A 70 4.48 -0.99 -9.61
CA ASP A 70 4.33 -1.88 -10.79
C ASP A 70 3.82 -3.31 -10.47
N GLU A 71 3.36 -3.55 -9.23
CA GLU A 71 2.82 -4.83 -8.78
C GLU A 71 1.30 -4.77 -8.57
N SER A 72 0.66 -5.94 -8.67
CA SER A 72 -0.75 -6.09 -8.30
C SER A 72 -0.89 -6.06 -6.78
N TYR A 73 -1.94 -5.42 -6.28
CA TYR A 73 -2.22 -5.33 -4.86
C TYR A 73 -3.70 -5.57 -4.56
N VAL A 74 -4.00 -5.85 -3.29
CA VAL A 74 -5.38 -5.88 -2.78
C VAL A 74 -5.50 -4.85 -1.68
N MET A 75 -6.53 -3.99 -1.78
CA MET A 75 -6.89 -3.06 -0.72
C MET A 75 -8.09 -3.58 0.05
N GLU A 76 -7.94 -3.68 1.37
CA GLU A 76 -9.00 -4.07 2.30
C GLU A 76 -9.30 -2.93 3.27
N ILE A 77 -10.57 -2.65 3.51
CA ILE A 77 -11.03 -1.72 4.52
C ILE A 77 -11.90 -2.50 5.51
N ASN A 78 -11.54 -2.47 6.79
CA ASN A 78 -12.33 -3.08 7.85
C ASN A 78 -12.39 -2.13 9.05
N SER A 79 -13.15 -2.50 10.09
CA SER A 79 -13.40 -1.66 11.28
C SER A 79 -12.14 -1.15 12.01
N THR A 80 -10.96 -1.69 11.72
CA THR A 80 -9.70 -1.31 12.37
C THR A 80 -8.78 -0.48 11.49
N GLY A 81 -9.04 -0.36 10.19
CA GLY A 81 -8.17 0.39 9.29
C GLY A 81 -8.29 0.01 7.82
N VAL A 82 -7.49 0.70 7.02
CA VAL A 82 -7.21 0.42 5.61
C VAL A 82 -5.93 -0.38 5.53
N TYR A 83 -5.97 -1.46 4.77
CA TYR A 83 -4.88 -2.39 4.54
C TYR A 83 -4.55 -2.45 3.07
N VAL A 84 -3.27 -2.52 2.75
CA VAL A 84 -2.79 -2.88 1.42
C VAL A 84 -1.90 -4.09 1.57
N ASN A 85 -2.14 -5.08 0.71
CA ASN A 85 -1.26 -6.21 0.50
C ASN A 85 -0.72 -6.12 -0.93
N SER A 86 0.52 -5.63 -1.06
CA SER A 86 1.35 -5.70 -2.27
C SER A 86 2.49 -6.67 -1.96
N HIS A 87 3.10 -7.33 -2.94
CA HIS A 87 4.08 -8.40 -2.76
C HIS A 87 5.02 -8.21 -1.54
N TYR A 88 4.96 -9.14 -0.57
CA TYR A 88 5.70 -9.13 0.71
C TYR A 88 5.48 -7.93 1.67
N GLN A 89 4.51 -7.06 1.39
CA GLN A 89 4.31 -5.82 2.12
C GLN A 89 2.85 -5.65 2.54
N LEU A 90 2.63 -5.87 3.83
CA LEU A 90 1.37 -5.57 4.49
C LEU A 90 1.50 -4.21 5.18
N THR A 91 0.77 -3.21 4.69
CA THR A 91 0.66 -1.90 5.33
C THR A 91 -0.74 -1.70 5.90
N LYS A 92 -0.81 -0.91 6.98
CA LYS A 92 -2.06 -0.52 7.64
C LYS A 92 -2.04 0.97 7.97
N ASP A 93 -3.17 1.64 7.78
CA ASP A 93 -3.49 2.92 8.41
C ASP A 93 -4.87 2.91 9.06
N GLU A 94 -4.97 3.57 10.21
CA GLU A 94 -6.22 3.66 10.96
C GLU A 94 -7.06 4.85 10.49
N TYR A 95 -8.37 4.70 10.63
CA TYR A 95 -9.33 5.77 10.36
C TYR A 95 -10.33 5.86 11.51
N ILE A 96 -11.02 6.99 11.61
CA ILE A 96 -11.87 7.39 12.73
C ILE A 96 -13.30 6.82 12.64
N PRO A 97 -13.97 6.83 11.47
CA PRO A 97 -15.28 6.19 11.32
C PRO A 97 -15.36 4.78 11.91
N LYS A 98 -16.43 4.46 12.65
CA LYS A 98 -16.62 3.10 13.18
C LYS A 98 -17.54 2.24 12.31
N ASN A 99 -18.40 2.88 11.53
CA ASN A 99 -19.38 2.22 10.68
C ASN A 99 -19.02 2.44 9.22
N ILE A 100 -18.84 1.34 8.51
CA ILE A 100 -18.60 1.33 7.07
C ILE A 100 -19.62 0.42 6.38
N SER A 101 -20.00 0.79 5.17
CA SER A 101 -20.77 -0.05 4.27
C SER A 101 -20.24 0.02 2.85
N HIS A 102 -20.45 -1.05 2.09
CA HIS A 102 -20.11 -1.14 0.68
C HIS A 102 -21.38 -1.35 -0.12
N ASN A 103 -21.62 -0.51 -1.12
CA ASN A 103 -22.80 -0.57 -1.99
C ASN A 103 -24.12 -0.66 -1.20
N GLY A 104 -24.20 0.13 -0.12
CA GLY A 104 -25.37 0.21 0.77
C GLY A 104 -25.56 -0.97 1.72
N LYS A 105 -24.63 -1.94 1.76
CA LYS A 105 -24.67 -3.09 2.66
C LYS A 105 -23.56 -2.99 3.70
N LYS A 106 -23.89 -3.23 4.97
CA LYS A 106 -22.88 -3.35 6.03
C LYS A 106 -21.96 -4.51 5.71
N SER A 107 -20.66 -4.25 5.72
CA SER A 107 -19.64 -5.28 5.55
C SER A 107 -18.60 -5.12 6.64
N LYS A 108 -18.09 -6.26 7.15
CA LYS A 108 -16.95 -6.24 8.07
C LYS A 108 -15.65 -5.91 7.35
N ASN A 109 -15.48 -6.48 6.15
CA ASN A 109 -14.32 -6.29 5.29
C ASN A 109 -14.80 -5.85 3.90
N ILE A 110 -14.21 -4.79 3.37
CA ILE A 110 -14.53 -4.23 2.06
C ILE A 110 -13.26 -4.33 1.22
N PHE A 111 -13.32 -5.10 0.14
CA PHE A 111 -12.21 -5.22 -0.80
C PHE A 111 -12.42 -4.26 -1.96
N LEU A 112 -11.43 -3.40 -2.19
CA LEU A 112 -11.40 -2.48 -3.32
C LEU A 112 -10.44 -3.03 -4.38
N THR A 113 -10.92 -3.10 -5.61
CA THR A 113 -10.17 -3.58 -6.77
C THR A 113 -9.32 -2.43 -7.33
N PRO A 114 -8.03 -2.66 -7.63
CA PRO A 114 -7.17 -1.67 -8.28
C PRO A 114 -7.76 -1.12 -9.59
N GLY A 115 -7.38 0.11 -9.96
CA GLY A 115 -7.84 0.79 -11.18
C GLY A 115 -9.27 1.34 -11.14
N ASN A 116 -10.12 0.83 -10.25
CA ASN A 116 -11.51 1.29 -10.12
C ASN A 116 -11.62 2.62 -9.37
N THR A 117 -12.66 3.38 -9.72
CA THR A 117 -13.03 4.62 -9.02
C THR A 117 -14.10 4.35 -7.98
N TYR A 118 -13.81 4.71 -6.74
CA TYR A 118 -14.72 4.58 -5.62
C TYR A 118 -15.22 5.94 -5.14
N THR A 119 -16.49 6.00 -4.73
CA THR A 119 -17.10 7.17 -4.10
C THR A 119 -17.27 6.90 -2.61
N PHE A 120 -16.62 7.70 -1.79
CA PHE A 120 -16.73 7.67 -0.32
C PHE A 120 -17.74 8.74 0.09
N THR A 121 -18.82 8.36 0.77
CA THR A 121 -19.88 9.28 1.18
C THR A 121 -20.18 9.13 2.65
N ASN A 122 -20.35 10.25 3.35
CA ASN A 122 -20.86 10.25 4.72
C ASN A 122 -22.38 10.25 4.71
N LYS A 123 -22.99 9.23 5.32
CA LYS A 123 -24.42 9.15 5.59
C LYS A 123 -24.62 9.06 7.10
N ASN A 124 -24.90 10.21 7.72
CA ASN A 124 -25.17 10.34 9.16
C ASN A 124 -24.09 9.67 10.05
N GLY A 125 -22.81 9.87 9.72
CA GLY A 125 -21.67 9.32 10.46
C GLY A 125 -21.26 7.91 10.05
N GLU A 126 -21.97 7.27 9.11
CA GLU A 126 -21.54 6.05 8.44
C GLU A 126 -20.84 6.39 7.12
N ILE A 127 -19.66 5.79 6.88
CA ILE A 127 -18.98 5.92 5.60
C ILE A 127 -19.48 4.83 4.65
N CYS A 128 -20.20 5.25 3.62
CA CYS A 128 -20.62 4.39 2.53
C CYS A 128 -19.65 4.50 1.37
N ILE A 129 -19.11 3.36 0.94
CA ILE A 129 -18.22 3.25 -0.22
C ILE A 129 -19.04 2.66 -1.38
N TYR A 130 -18.95 3.28 -2.55
CA TYR A 130 -19.61 2.82 -3.78
C TYR A 130 -18.57 2.65 -4.87
N GLY A 131 -18.63 1.55 -5.62
CA GLY A 131 -17.75 1.25 -6.74
C GLY A 131 -18.44 0.38 -7.77
#